data_AF-A0A136M0S6-F1
#
_entry.id   AF-A0A136M0S6-F1
#
_cell.length_a   1.000
_cell.length_b   1.000
_cell.length_c   1.000
_cell.angle_alpha   90.00
_cell.angle_beta   90.00
_cell.angle_gamma   90.00
#
_symmetry.space_group_name_H-M   'P 1'
#
loop_
_entity.id
_entity.type
_entity.pdbx_description
1 polymer ?
#
loop_
_entity_poly.entity_id
_entity_poly.type
_entity_poly.pdbx_seq_one_letter_code
_entity_poly.pdbx_strand_id
1 'polypeptide(L)'
;MVYSARTLALLLAASIALVTSLFLSLMDSVSQGALLVAAGISFSASYLLIFVVLEFLVFREINKIYKIMEKLRKKELANIGKQKSGVLNPFQKINDEIHNFATLKQKEIDELKKLEAFRKEFVADVSHELKTPIFAAQGFVHTLLDGAVNDKKRAY
;
A
#
# COMPACT_ATOMS: atom_id res chain seq x y z
N MET A 1 16.04 23.48 26.25
CA MET A 1 15.44 24.55 27.07
C MET A 1 14.03 24.80 26.56
N VAL A 2 13.01 24.22 27.18
CA VAL A 2 11.62 24.56 26.87
C VAL A 2 11.33 25.84 27.65
N TYR A 3 11.10 26.95 26.95
CA TYR A 3 10.65 28.19 27.61
C TYR A 3 9.36 27.89 28.36
N SER A 4 9.34 28.15 29.68
CA SER A 4 8.11 27.95 30.45
C SER A 4 7.10 29.03 30.05
N ALA A 5 5.80 28.71 30.11
CA ALA A 5 4.72 29.66 29.80
C ALA A 5 4.93 31.03 30.47
N ARG A 6 5.47 30.98 31.70
CA ARG A 6 5.76 32.14 32.55
C ARG A 6 6.83 33.04 31.96
N THR A 7 7.91 32.48 31.41
CA THR A 7 9.00 33.28 30.81
C THR A 7 8.55 33.95 29.51
N LEU A 8 7.74 33.25 28.69
CA LEU A 8 7.20 33.82 27.46
C LEU A 8 6.18 34.93 27.74
N ALA A 9 5.29 34.71 28.72
CA ALA A 9 4.32 35.71 29.14
C ALA A 9 4.99 36.97 29.72
N LEU A 10 6.04 36.80 30.53
CA LEU A 10 6.81 37.92 31.08
C LEU A 10 7.48 38.75 29.97
N LEU A 11 8.11 38.09 28.98
CA LEU A 11 8.84 38.78 27.90
C LEU A 11 7.87 39.58 27.01
N LEU A 12 6.74 38.98 26.63
CA LEU A 12 5.72 39.67 25.83
C LEU A 12 5.05 40.81 26.60
N ALA A 13 4.71 40.62 27.88
CA ALA A 13 4.14 41.67 28.70
C ALA A 13 5.11 42.85 28.87
N ALA A 14 6.41 42.58 29.07
CA ALA A 14 7.44 43.60 29.14
C ALA A 14 7.57 44.38 27.83
N SER A 15 7.51 43.70 26.68
CA SER A 15 7.53 44.34 25.36
C SER A 15 6.33 45.27 25.16
N ILE A 16 5.12 44.83 25.50
CA ILE A 16 3.89 45.64 25.37
C ILE A 16 3.93 46.84 26.33
N ALA A 17 4.34 46.65 27.57
CA ALA A 17 4.47 47.72 28.55
C ALA A 17 5.49 48.78 28.10
N LEU A 18 6.63 48.35 27.55
CA LEU A 18 7.65 49.26 27.03
C LEU A 18 7.11 50.07 25.84
N VAL A 19 6.45 49.42 24.88
CA VAL A 19 5.88 50.11 23.71
C VAL A 19 4.80 51.11 24.12
N THR A 20 3.88 50.72 25.01
CA THR A 20 2.81 51.61 25.50
C THR A 20 3.36 52.79 26.30
N SER A 21 4.34 52.57 27.17
CA SER A 21 4.98 53.63 27.95
C SER A 21 5.77 54.60 27.06
N LEU A 22 6.47 54.10 26.05
CA LEU A 22 7.26 54.92 25.12
C LEU A 22 6.36 55.75 24.21
N PHE A 23 5.22 55.18 23.78
CA PHE A 23 4.19 55.91 23.04
C PHE A 23 3.57 57.05 23.85
N LEU A 24 3.19 56.79 25.11
CA LEU A 24 2.61 57.83 25.97
C LEU A 24 3.63 58.92 26.33
N SER A 25 4.91 58.59 26.38
CA SER A 25 5.98 59.57 26.60
C SER A 25 6.15 60.58 25.46
N LEU A 26 5.60 60.32 24.27
CA LEU A 26 5.60 61.27 23.15
C LEU A 26 4.44 62.28 23.22
N MET A 27 3.51 62.11 24.17
CA MET A 27 2.37 63.02 24.35
C MET A 27 2.70 64.09 25.40
N ASP A 28 2.87 65.34 24.98
CA ASP A 28 3.26 66.48 25.84
C ASP A 28 2.29 66.75 27.00
N SER A 29 1.06 66.26 26.93
CA SER A 29 0.00 66.46 27.93
C SER A 29 0.01 65.43 29.07
N VAL A 30 0.90 64.44 29.04
CA VAL A 30 0.88 63.32 29.99
C VAL A 30 1.87 63.57 31.14
N SER A 31 1.34 63.67 32.36
CA SER A 31 2.15 63.77 33.58
C SER A 31 2.97 62.50 33.83
N GLN A 32 4.17 62.63 34.42
CA GLN A 32 5.05 61.51 34.76
C GLN A 32 4.35 60.45 35.64
N GLY A 33 3.44 60.87 36.52
CA GLY A 33 2.64 59.94 37.34
C GLY A 33 1.69 59.08 36.51
N ALA A 34 1.09 59.66 35.45
CA ALA A 34 0.20 58.93 34.56
C ALA A 34 0.95 57.89 33.71
N LEU A 35 2.21 58.15 33.35
CA LEU A 35 3.07 57.18 32.66
C LEU A 35 3.34 55.93 33.51
N LEU A 36 3.69 56.11 34.78
CA LEU A 36 3.96 54.98 35.69
C LEU A 36 2.71 54.13 35.94
N VAL A 37 1.56 54.78 36.14
CA VAL A 37 0.29 54.09 36.33
C VAL A 37 -0.11 53.33 35.06
N ALA A 38 0.00 53.97 33.89
CA ALA A 38 -0.30 53.33 32.61
C ALA A 38 0.61 52.13 32.32
N ALA A 39 1.91 52.25 32.58
CA ALA A 39 2.87 51.16 32.41
C ALA A 39 2.59 49.98 33.37
N GLY A 40 2.26 50.27 34.62
CA GLY A 40 1.91 49.23 35.60
C GLY A 40 0.63 48.48 35.23
N ILE A 41 -0.41 49.21 34.82
CA ILE A 41 -1.69 48.62 34.41
C ILE A 41 -1.53 47.82 33.12
N SER A 42 -0.85 48.37 32.10
CA SER A 42 -0.65 47.68 30.82
C SER A 42 0.20 46.43 30.99
N PHE A 43 1.27 46.49 31.80
CA PHE A 43 2.10 45.32 32.11
C PHE A 43 1.31 44.22 32.82
N SER A 44 0.59 44.56 33.89
CA SER A 44 -0.16 43.58 34.69
C SER A 44 -1.30 42.96 33.88
N ALA A 45 -2.06 43.77 33.15
CA ALA A 45 -3.16 43.30 32.32
C ALA A 45 -2.67 42.40 31.18
N SER A 46 -1.61 42.80 30.46
CA SER A 46 -1.03 41.99 29.40
C SER A 46 -0.43 40.69 29.95
N TYR A 47 0.27 40.73 31.08
CA TYR A 47 0.82 39.54 31.70
C TYR A 47 -0.26 38.52 32.06
N LEU A 48 -1.33 38.96 32.73
CA LEU A 48 -2.44 38.09 33.13
C LEU A 48 -3.16 37.51 31.90
N LEU A 49 -3.48 38.33 30.89
CA LEU A 49 -4.16 37.85 29.68
C LEU A 49 -3.31 36.83 28.92
N ILE A 50 -2.02 37.12 28.69
CA ILE A 50 -1.13 36.22 27.96
C ILE A 50 -0.93 34.92 28.75
N PHE A 51 -0.76 35.00 30.07
CA PHE A 51 -0.62 33.84 30.93
C PHE A 51 -1.86 32.93 30.84
N VAL A 52 -3.06 33.50 30.96
CA VAL A 52 -4.32 32.75 30.84
C VAL A 52 -4.48 32.14 29.45
N VAL A 53 -4.19 32.88 28.37
CA VAL A 53 -4.30 32.37 27.00
C VAL A 53 -3.30 31.24 26.76
N LEU A 54 -2.03 31.39 27.13
CA LEU A 54 -1.03 30.34 26.96
C LEU A 54 -1.40 29.09 27.77
N GLU A 55 -1.78 29.25 29.04
CA GLU A 55 -2.09 28.12 29.92
C GLU A 55 -3.40 27.41 29.53
N PHE A 56 -4.45 28.15 29.22
CA PHE A 56 -5.75 27.56 28.88
C PHE A 56 -5.82 27.05 27.43
N LEU A 57 -5.19 27.75 26.49
CA LEU A 57 -5.26 27.42 25.07
C LEU A 57 -4.11 26.48 24.68
N VAL A 58 -2.87 26.92 24.84
CA VAL A 58 -1.71 26.19 24.30
C VAL A 58 -1.46 24.91 25.09
N PHE A 59 -1.36 24.96 26.43
CA PHE A 59 -1.11 23.75 27.21
C PHE A 59 -2.25 22.74 27.12
N ARG A 60 -3.50 23.20 27.07
CA ARG A 60 -4.66 22.31 26.90
C ARG A 60 -4.62 21.62 25.53
N GLU A 61 -4.35 22.34 24.45
CA GLU A 61 -4.26 21.75 23.12
C GLU A 61 -3.05 20.82 22.97
N ILE A 62 -1.88 21.18 23.51
CA ILE A 62 -0.70 20.31 23.51
C ILE A 62 -1.01 19.01 24.27
N ASN A 63 -1.63 19.09 25.45
CA ASN A 63 -1.99 17.90 26.22
C ASN A 63 -3.04 17.03 25.51
N LYS A 64 -3.97 17.63 24.76
CA LYS A 64 -4.90 16.87 23.90
C LYS A 64 -4.17 16.15 22.78
N ILE A 65 -3.27 16.85 22.07
CA ILE A 65 -2.45 16.26 21.00
C ILE A 65 -1.61 15.11 21.56
N TYR A 66 -0.96 15.31 22.71
CA TYR A 66 -0.20 14.26 23.38
C TYR A 66 -1.05 13.03 23.71
N LYS A 67 -2.26 13.22 24.26
CA LYS A 67 -3.19 12.12 24.53
C LYS A 67 -3.65 11.40 23.26
N ILE A 68 -3.88 12.14 22.18
CA ILE A 68 -4.24 11.56 20.87
C ILE A 68 -3.07 10.75 20.33
N MET A 69 -1.86 11.30 20.35
CA MET A 69 -0.64 10.62 19.94
C MET A 69 -0.39 9.35 20.75
N GLU A 70 -0.58 9.40 22.08
CA GLU A 70 -0.45 8.23 22.93
C GLU A 70 -1.50 7.16 22.61
N LYS A 71 -2.76 7.57 22.38
CA LYS A 71 -3.83 6.66 21.95
C LYS A 71 -3.54 6.03 20.58
N LEU A 72 -3.07 6.82 19.62
CA LEU A 72 -2.67 6.33 18.30
C LEU A 72 -1.51 5.35 18.43
N ARG A 73 -0.47 5.69 19.18
CA ARG A 73 0.65 4.79 19.46
C ARG A 73 0.19 3.49 20.13
N LYS A 74 -0.66 3.56 21.17
CA LYS A 74 -1.20 2.35 21.83
C LYS A 74 -2.06 1.53 20.86
N LYS A 75 -2.84 2.16 19.99
CA LYS A 75 -3.67 1.49 18.98
C LYS A 75 -2.82 0.79 17.92
N GLU A 76 -1.77 1.44 17.43
CA GLU A 76 -0.78 0.83 16.52
C GLU A 76 -0.10 -0.36 17.19
N LEU A 77 0.38 -0.22 18.42
CA LEU A 77 1.03 -1.30 19.18
C LEU A 77 0.06 -2.45 19.50
N ALA A 78 -1.21 -2.16 19.79
CA ALA A 78 -2.25 -3.17 19.98
C ALA A 78 -2.64 -3.86 18.66
N ASN A 79 -2.65 -3.15 17.53
CA ASN A 79 -2.84 -3.73 16.21
C ASN A 79 -1.65 -4.62 15.83
N ILE A 80 -0.43 -4.20 16.11
CA ILE A 80 0.79 -5.02 15.93
C ILE A 80 0.74 -6.26 16.85
N GLY A 81 0.27 -6.11 18.09
CA GLY A 81 0.06 -7.22 19.03
C GLY A 81 -1.02 -8.21 18.61
N LYS A 82 -2.14 -7.72 18.05
CA LYS A 82 -3.21 -8.55 17.48
C LYS A 82 -2.79 -9.22 16.16
N GLN A 83 -1.93 -8.60 15.38
CA GLN A 83 -1.26 -9.26 14.25
C GLN A 83 -0.30 -10.35 14.73
N LYS A 84 0.32 -10.17 15.91
CA LYS A 84 1.20 -11.18 16.51
C LYS A 84 0.50 -12.36 17.18
N SER A 85 -0.80 -12.27 17.48
CA SER A 85 -1.61 -13.45 17.86
C SER A 85 -2.05 -14.30 16.67
N GLY A 86 -1.61 -13.95 15.45
CA GLY A 86 -1.77 -14.73 14.23
C GLY A 86 -0.48 -14.82 13.42
N VAL A 87 0.70 -14.84 14.06
CA VAL A 87 1.93 -15.26 13.37
C VAL A 87 1.83 -16.76 13.14
N LEU A 88 1.10 -17.17 12.11
CA LEU A 88 1.45 -18.37 11.37
C LEU A 88 2.95 -18.25 11.09
N ASN A 89 3.74 -19.21 11.57
CA ASN A 89 5.19 -19.20 11.39
C ASN A 89 5.49 -18.86 9.93
N PRO A 90 6.31 -17.82 9.62
CA PRO A 90 6.60 -17.47 8.23
C PRO A 90 7.09 -18.67 7.40
N PHE A 91 7.76 -19.64 8.06
CA PHE A 91 8.14 -20.92 7.49
C PHE A 91 6.96 -21.84 7.12
N GLN A 92 5.88 -21.88 7.91
CA GLN A 92 4.69 -22.66 7.58
C GLN A 92 3.98 -22.07 6.36
N LYS A 93 3.86 -20.74 6.27
CA LYS A 93 3.26 -20.08 5.11
C LYS A 93 4.05 -20.36 3.82
N ILE A 94 5.38 -20.29 3.89
CA ILE A 94 6.25 -20.63 2.75
C ILE A 94 6.12 -22.12 2.38
N ASN A 95 6.06 -23.01 3.37
CA ASN A 95 5.88 -24.44 3.13
C ASN A 95 4.54 -24.75 2.44
N ASP A 96 3.45 -24.12 2.89
CA ASP A 96 2.12 -24.26 2.29
C ASP A 96 2.09 -23.71 0.86
N GLU A 97 2.75 -22.58 0.59
CA GLU A 97 2.86 -21.98 -0.74
C GLU A 97 3.69 -22.87 -1.70
N ILE A 98 4.79 -23.45 -1.22
CA ILE A 98 5.59 -24.41 -1.98
C ILE A 98 4.79 -25.68 -2.29
N HIS A 99 4.06 -26.23 -1.31
CA HIS A 99 3.21 -27.41 -1.54
C HIS A 99 2.09 -27.12 -2.54
N ASN A 100 1.44 -25.96 -2.45
CA ASN A 100 0.42 -25.55 -3.40
C ASN A 100 0.99 -25.37 -4.81
N PHE A 101 2.18 -24.78 -4.93
CA PHE A 101 2.86 -24.66 -6.21
C PHE A 101 3.23 -26.04 -6.80
N ALA A 102 3.77 -26.94 -5.98
CA ALA A 102 4.16 -28.28 -6.42
C ALA A 102 2.95 -29.10 -6.89
N THR A 103 1.82 -29.02 -6.18
CA THR A 103 0.59 -29.73 -6.58
C THR A 103 0.00 -29.18 -7.88
N LEU A 104 -0.02 -27.87 -8.06
CA LEU A 104 -0.43 -27.24 -9.32
C LEU A 104 0.47 -27.66 -10.49
N LYS A 105 1.78 -27.66 -10.29
CA LYS A 105 2.75 -28.10 -11.30
C LYS A 105 2.65 -29.58 -11.61
N GLN A 106 2.38 -30.43 -10.61
CA GLN A 106 2.16 -31.85 -10.85
C GLN A 106 0.91 -32.07 -11.72
N LYS A 107 -0.18 -31.35 -11.45
CA LYS A 107 -1.40 -31.43 -12.26
C LYS A 107 -1.14 -31.00 -13.72
N GLU A 108 -0.38 -29.92 -13.92
CA GLU A 108 0.03 -29.45 -15.25
C GLU A 108 0.85 -30.53 -15.99
N ILE A 109 1.80 -31.17 -15.31
CA ILE A 109 2.60 -32.27 -15.88
C ILE A 109 1.71 -33.46 -16.26
N ASP A 110 0.74 -33.82 -15.41
CA ASP A 110 -0.16 -34.94 -15.67
C ASP A 110 -1.09 -34.67 -16.87
N GLU A 111 -1.57 -33.43 -17.03
CA GLU A 111 -2.33 -33.00 -18.20
C GLU A 111 -1.48 -33.06 -19.48
N LEU A 112 -0.23 -32.60 -19.42
CA LEU A 112 0.70 -32.69 -20.55
C LEU A 112 0.98 -34.14 -20.96
N LYS A 113 1.17 -35.04 -19.98
CA LYS A 113 1.36 -36.48 -20.26
C LYS A 113 0.13 -37.12 -20.91
N LYS A 114 -1.08 -36.76 -20.45
CA LYS A 114 -2.32 -37.24 -21.07
C LYS A 114 -2.45 -36.76 -22.51
N LEU A 115 -2.14 -35.49 -22.78
CA LEU A 115 -2.14 -34.94 -24.13
C LEU A 115 -1.10 -35.62 -25.02
N GLU A 116 0.10 -35.90 -24.50
CA GLU A 116 1.14 -36.61 -25.25
C GLU A 116 0.69 -38.04 -25.60
N ALA A 117 0.08 -38.76 -24.65
CA ALA A 117 -0.45 -40.10 -24.88
C ALA A 117 -1.56 -40.09 -25.95
N PHE A 118 -2.53 -39.18 -25.82
CA PHE A 118 -3.59 -39.00 -26.80
C PHE A 118 -3.04 -38.68 -28.19
N ARG A 119 -2.04 -37.80 -28.29
CA ARG A 119 -1.40 -37.48 -29.57
C ARG A 119 -0.76 -38.71 -30.22
N LYS A 120 -0.08 -39.55 -29.43
CA LYS A 120 0.56 -40.78 -29.94
C LYS A 120 -0.48 -41.78 -30.45
N GLU A 121 -1.55 -41.98 -29.69
CA GLU A 121 -2.66 -42.87 -30.06
C GLU A 121 -3.37 -42.37 -31.32
N PHE A 122 -3.73 -41.09 -31.37
CA PHE A 122 -4.34 -40.48 -32.56
C PHE A 122 -3.48 -40.63 -33.82
N VAL A 123 -2.18 -40.36 -33.73
CA VAL A 123 -1.28 -40.52 -34.89
C VAL A 123 -1.18 -41.98 -35.31
N ALA A 124 -1.13 -42.92 -34.37
CA ALA A 124 -1.10 -44.34 -34.67
C ALA A 124 -2.39 -44.78 -35.38
N ASP A 125 -3.55 -44.43 -34.83
CA ASP A 125 -4.86 -44.80 -35.37
C ASP A 125 -5.06 -44.22 -36.79
N VAL A 126 -4.81 -42.91 -36.96
CA VAL A 126 -4.90 -42.27 -38.28
C VAL A 126 -3.93 -42.90 -39.27
N SER A 127 -2.70 -43.25 -38.85
CA SER A 127 -1.74 -43.93 -39.72
C SER A 127 -2.22 -45.33 -40.12
N HIS A 128 -2.82 -46.08 -39.20
CA HIS A 128 -3.38 -47.40 -39.47
C HIS A 128 -4.57 -47.33 -40.42
N GLU A 129 -5.50 -46.40 -40.20
CA GLU A 129 -6.67 -46.20 -41.05
C GLU A 129 -6.30 -45.67 -42.44
N LEU A 130 -5.28 -44.83 -42.57
CA LEU A 130 -4.82 -44.29 -43.86
C LEU A 130 -3.98 -45.28 -44.67
N LYS A 131 -3.28 -46.21 -44.01
CA LYS A 131 -2.46 -47.22 -44.70
C LYS A 131 -3.30 -47.99 -45.73
N THR A 132 -4.46 -48.50 -45.31
CA THR A 132 -5.35 -49.32 -46.14
C THR A 132 -5.84 -48.63 -47.43
N PRO A 133 -6.46 -47.43 -47.40
CA PRO A 133 -6.89 -46.74 -48.60
C PRO A 133 -5.72 -46.29 -49.47
N ILE A 134 -4.56 -45.92 -48.90
CA ILE A 134 -3.37 -45.59 -49.68
C ILE A 134 -2.87 -46.82 -50.46
N PHE A 135 -2.81 -47.99 -49.82
CA PHE A 135 -2.44 -49.24 -50.49
C PHE A 135 -3.45 -49.62 -51.58
N ALA A 136 -4.76 -49.46 -51.32
CA ALA A 136 -5.79 -49.70 -52.34
C ALA A 136 -5.64 -48.77 -53.55
N ALA A 137 -5.42 -47.46 -53.31
CA ALA A 137 -5.17 -46.49 -54.36
C ALA A 137 -3.91 -46.81 -55.17
N GLN A 138 -2.81 -47.20 -54.51
CA GLN A 138 -1.59 -47.65 -55.18
C GLN A 138 -1.83 -48.90 -56.04
N GLY A 139 -2.61 -49.87 -55.55
CA GLY A 139 -3.00 -51.06 -56.32
C GLY A 139 -3.78 -50.70 -57.58
N PHE A 140 -4.77 -49.82 -57.48
CA PHE A 140 -5.53 -49.33 -58.65
C PHE A 140 -4.63 -48.62 -59.66
N VAL A 141 -3.72 -47.76 -59.21
CA VAL A 141 -2.76 -47.06 -60.08
C VAL A 141 -1.84 -48.07 -60.78
N HIS A 142 -1.34 -49.09 -60.07
CA HIS A 142 -0.48 -50.12 -60.66
C HIS A 142 -1.22 -50.95 -61.72
N THR A 143 -2.47 -51.37 -61.46
CA THR A 143 -3.30 -52.07 -62.45
C THR A 143 -3.57 -51.20 -63.69
N LEU A 144 -3.80 -49.90 -63.52
CA LEU A 144 -3.98 -48.97 -64.63
C LEU A 144 -2.70 -48.82 -65.46
N LEU A 145 -1.53 -48.75 -64.81
CA LEU A 145 -0.21 -48.65 -65.45
C LEU A 145 0.21 -49.94 -66.16
N ASP A 146 -0.07 -51.10 -65.57
CA ASP A 146 0.32 -52.44 -66.08
C ASP A 146 -0.53 -52.91 -67.28
N GLY A 147 -1.41 -52.06 -67.78
CA GLY A 147 -2.07 -52.28 -69.08
C GLY A 147 -3.59 -52.40 -69.04
N ALA A 148 -4.27 -52.18 -67.91
CA ALA A 148 -5.75 -52.10 -67.92
C ALA A 148 -6.26 -50.93 -68.79
N VAL A 149 -5.46 -49.88 -68.98
CA VAL A 149 -5.74 -48.82 -69.98
C VAL A 149 -5.69 -49.36 -71.42
N ASN A 150 -4.86 -50.37 -71.68
CA ASN A 150 -4.69 -51.01 -72.99
C ASN A 150 -5.61 -52.23 -73.20
N ASP A 151 -6.24 -52.76 -72.14
CA ASP A 151 -7.06 -53.98 -72.17
C ASP A 151 -8.57 -53.73 -72.33
N LYS A 152 -8.97 -52.52 -72.75
CA LYS A 152 -10.35 -52.24 -73.22
C LYS A 152 -10.73 -52.95 -74.53
N LYS A 153 -9.84 -53.80 -75.09
CA LYS A 153 -10.06 -54.53 -76.34
C LYS A 153 -10.49 -55.99 -76.15
N ARG A 154 -10.77 -56.45 -74.93
CA ARG A 154 -11.30 -57.80 -74.67
C ARG A 154 -12.48 -57.78 -73.69
N ALA A 155 -13.59 -57.21 -74.15
CA ALA A 155 -14.91 -57.59 -73.67
C ALA A 155 -15.64 -58.21 -74.87
N TYR A 156 -15.80 -59.54 -74.82
CA TYR A 156 -16.79 -60.26 -75.62
C TYR A 156 -18.17 -60.06 -74.98
#